data_AF-M2YE63-F1
#
_entry.id   AF-M2YE63-F1
#
_cell.length_a   1.000
_cell.length_b   1.000
_cell.length_c   1.000
_cell.angle_alpha   90.00
_cell.angle_beta   90.00
_cell.angle_gamma   90.00
#
_symmetry.space_group_name_H-M   'P 1'
#
loop_
_entity.id
_entity.type
_entity.pdbx_description
1 polymer ?
#
loop_
_entity_poly.entity_id
_entity_poly.type
_entity_poly.pdbx_seq_one_letter_code
_entity_poly.pdbx_strand_id
1 'polypeptide(L)' 'MARTFAYVRVSTNGQTTDNQVLEIEAAGFAIEPRRVITETISGSVAIAQRPGFTRLL' A
#
# COMPACT_ATOMS: atom_id res chain seq x y z
N MET A 1 19.94 1.52 9.62
CA MET A 1 18.85 0.61 9.19
C MET A 1 17.93 1.35 8.24
N ALA A 2 17.58 0.74 7.11
CA ALA A 2 16.60 1.30 6.19
C ALA A 2 15.20 1.27 6.80
N ARG A 3 14.35 2.24 6.46
CA ARG A 3 12.94 2.26 6.87
C ARG A 3 12.12 1.48 5.84
N THR A 4 11.37 0.48 6.28
CA THR A 4 10.44 -0.27 5.42
C THR A 4 9.07 0.42 5.36
N PHE A 5 8.49 0.50 4.16
CA PHE A 5 7.16 1.04 3.88
C PHE A 5 6.38 0.05 3.03
N ALA A 6 5.05 0.05 3.15
CA ALA A 6 4.15 -0.70 2.28
C ALA A 6 3.22 0.26 1.53
N TYR A 7 3.07 0.01 0.22
CA TYR A 7 2.03 0.58 -0.61
C TYR A 7 1.10 -0.54 -1.04
N VAL A 8 -0.18 -0.46 -0.67
CA VAL A 8 -1.20 -1.45 -1.01
C VAL A 8 -2.42 -0.75 -1.59
N ARG A 9 -3.10 -1.39 -2.54
CA ARG A 9 -4.25 -0.78 -3.21
C ARG A 9 -5.33 -1.77 -3.61
N VAL A 10 -6.53 -1.26 -3.80
CA VAL A 10 -7.65 -1.96 -4.44
C VAL A 10 -8.23 -1.08 -5.55
N SER A 11 -8.90 -1.68 -6.53
CA SER A 11 -9.45 -0.93 -7.66
C SER A 11 -10.91 -0.50 -7.45
N THR A 12 -11.63 -1.18 -6.55
CA THR A 12 -13.08 -1.06 -6.43
C THR A 12 -13.47 -0.62 -5.03
N ASN A 13 -14.41 0.33 -4.95
CA ASN A 13 -14.99 0.76 -3.67
C ASN A 13 -15.69 -0.42 -2.97
N GLY A 14 -15.49 -0.53 -1.66
CA GLY A 14 -15.99 -1.66 -0.86
C GLY A 14 -15.02 -2.84 -0.73
N GLN A 15 -13.91 -2.85 -1.48
CA GLN A 15 -12.79 -3.74 -1.21
C GLN A 15 -11.91 -3.17 -0.08
N THR A 16 -11.23 -4.03 0.66
CA THR A 16 -10.25 -3.62 1.69
C THR A 16 -8.84 -4.08 1.28
N THR A 17 -7.82 -3.41 1.82
CA THR A 17 -6.41 -3.75 1.60
C THR A 17 -5.83 -4.63 2.71
N ASP A 18 -6.64 -5.05 3.69
CA ASP A 18 -6.16 -5.67 4.93
C ASP A 18 -5.43 -7.00 4.67
N ASN A 19 -5.93 -7.79 3.72
CA ASN A 19 -5.30 -9.04 3.32
C ASN A 19 -3.88 -8.83 2.77
N GLN A 20 -3.66 -7.76 1.99
CA GLN A 20 -2.34 -7.44 1.43
C GLN A 20 -1.36 -7.06 2.55
N VAL A 21 -1.82 -6.33 3.57
CA VAL A 21 -0.99 -5.98 4.73
C VAL A 21 -0.60 -7.24 5.51
N LEU A 22 -1.56 -8.13 5.77
CA LEU A 22 -1.31 -9.40 6.46
C LEU A 22 -0.34 -10.30 5.67
N GLU A 23 -0.45 -10.35 4.34
CA GLU A 23 0.47 -11.12 3.50
C GLU A 23 1.90 -10.56 3.55
N ILE A 24 2.07 -9.24 3.60
CA ILE A 24 3.38 -8.59 3.75
C ILE A 24 3.99 -8.91 5.12
N GLU A 25 3.20 -8.86 6.18
CA GLU A 25 3.65 -9.25 7.53
C GLU A 25 4.02 -10.74 7.59
N ALA A 26 3.20 -11.61 6.99
CA ALA A 26 3.45 -13.04 6.90
C ALA A 26 4.72 -13.39 6.09
N ALA A 27 5.08 -12.55 5.11
CA ALA A 27 6.33 -12.65 4.37
C ALA A 27 7.57 -12.22 5.19
N GLY A 28 7.38 -11.79 6.45
CA GLY A 28 8.46 -11.44 7.37
C GLY A 28 8.88 -9.97 7.34
N PHE A 29 8.11 -9.10 6.68
CA PHE A 29 8.37 -7.66 6.68
C PHE A 29 7.76 -7.00 7.92
N ALA A 30 8.61 -6.49 8.81
CA ALA A 30 8.19 -5.66 9.92
C ALA A 30 7.89 -4.23 9.43
N ILE A 31 6.61 -3.88 9.33
CA ILE A 31 6.16 -2.56 8.87
C ILE A 31 5.29 -1.93 9.95
N GLU A 32 5.66 -0.74 10.39
CA GLU A 32 4.84 -0.02 11.36
C GLU A 32 3.54 0.47 10.69
N PRO A 33 2.37 0.43 11.37
CA PRO A 33 1.10 0.84 10.76
C PRO A 33 1.12 2.23 10.12
N ARG A 34 1.86 3.18 10.74
CA ARG A 34 2.07 4.54 10.20
C ARG A 34 2.87 4.62 8.90
N ARG A 35 3.44 3.50 8.44
CA ARG A 35 4.23 3.35 7.20
C ARG A 35 3.51 2.49 6.15
N VAL A 36 2.27 2.12 6.42
CA VAL A 36 1.38 1.48 5.44
C VAL A 36 0.56 2.59 4.78
N ILE A 37 0.63 2.66 3.45
CA ILE A 37 -0.21 3.56 2.65
C ILE A 37 -1.19 2.71 1.86
N THR A 38 -2.48 3.00 2.05
CA THR A 38 -3.59 2.31 1.41
C THR A 38 -4.34 3.25 0.49
N GLU A 39 -4.76 2.77 -0.69
CA GLU A 39 -5.58 3.55 -1.63
C GLU A 39 -6.60 2.68 -2.36
N THR A 40 -7.78 3.26 -2.62
CA THR A 40 -8.74 2.71 -3.59
C THR A 40 -8.59 3.47 -4.90
N ILE A 41 -7.80 2.90 -5.82
CA ILE A 41 -7.47 3.49 -7.11
C ILE A 41 -7.25 2.41 -8.18
N SER A 42 -7.74 2.67 -9.39
CA SER A 42 -7.61 1.73 -10.51
C SER A 42 -6.15 1.44 -10.83
N GLY A 43 -5.84 0.18 -11.10
CA GLY A 43 -4.52 -0.26 -11.56
C GLY A 43 -4.11 0.31 -12.92
N SER A 44 -5.07 0.80 -13.72
CA SER A 44 -4.81 1.46 -15.00
C SER A 44 -4.32 2.90 -14.86
N VAL A 45 -4.46 3.52 -13.68
CA VAL A 45 -3.94 4.88 -13.43
C VAL A 45 -2.43 4.83 -13.36
N ALA A 46 -1.75 5.71 -14.10
CA ALA A 46 -0.30 5.81 -14.11
C ALA A 46 0.25 6.02 -12.69
N ILE A 47 1.38 5.39 -12.35
CA ILE A 47 1.88 5.37 -10.97
C ILE A 47 2.17 6.78 -10.42
N ALA A 48 2.63 7.70 -11.28
CA ALA A 48 2.87 9.10 -10.93
C ALA A 48 1.61 9.90 -10.60
N GLN A 49 0.43 9.38 -10.96
CA GLN A 49 -0.87 10.00 -10.69
C GLN A 49 -1.57 9.38 -9.47
N ARG A 50 -0.91 8.47 -8.74
CA ARG A 50 -1.47 7.82 -7.54
C ARG A 50 -1.02 8.57 -6.29
N PRO A 51 -1.89 9.35 -5.63
CA PRO A 51 -1.47 10.27 -4.57
C PRO A 51 -0.72 9.60 -3.41
N GLY A 52 -1.17 8.44 -2.98
CA GLY A 52 -0.57 7.66 -1.91
C GLY A 52 0.78 7.08 -2.31
N PHE A 53 0.96 6.65 -3.56
CA PHE A 53 2.28 6.25 -4.04
C PHE A 53 3.23 7.44 -4.10
N THR A 54 2.78 8.59 -4.63
CA THR A 54 3.59 9.81 -4.69
C THR A 54 4.02 10.30 -3.31
N ARG A 55 3.21 10.05 -2.26
CA ARG A 55 3.58 10.36 -0.87
C ARG A 55 4.76 9.52 -0.34
N LEU A 56 5.09 8.39 -0.96
CA LEU A 56 6.23 7.56 -0.59
C LEU A 56 7.55 8.00 -1.23
N LEU A 57 7.48 8.72 -2.35
CA LEU A 57 8.64 9.25 -3.07
C LEU A 57 9.17 10.50 -2.37
#